data_AF-A0AA35GII8-F1
#
_entry.id   AF-A0AA35GII8-F1
#
_cell.length_a   1.000
_cell.length_b   1.000
_cell.length_c   1.000
_cell.angle_alpha   90.00
_cell.angle_beta   90.00
_cell.angle_gamma   90.00
#
_symmetry.space_group_name_H-M   'P 1'
#
loop_
_entity.id
_entity.type
_entity.pdbx_description
1 polymer ?
#
loop_
_entity_poly.entity_id
_entity_poly.type
_entity_poly.pdbx_seq_one_letter_code
_entity_poly.pdbx_strand_id
1 'polypeptide(L)'
;MTHHPTARRALLLSLATAALLAGCQSPPPTENVPPPRIDLLGRGPLGDVPQTMLDWAGTYQAILPCNGCPGIAMSVQLRADQTAVVRERRLGGDAEPTPAQTYQGPFRFDPPAGSMVTLGQEAEPPAYRFFVAEGWIELRDRHTGAALTSTPAYRLRKTSLAP
;
A
#
# COMPACT_ATOMS: atom_id res chain seq x y z
N MET A 1 -13.22 -58.96 2.96
CA MET A 1 -13.37 -59.77 1.73
C MET A 1 -14.71 -60.46 1.78
N THR A 2 -15.30 -60.65 0.60
CA THR A 2 -16.56 -61.33 0.22
C THR A 2 -17.85 -60.49 0.18
N HIS A 3 -18.32 -60.38 -1.07
CA HIS A 3 -19.55 -59.81 -1.58
C HIS A 3 -20.80 -60.54 -1.08
N HIS A 4 -21.94 -59.84 -1.04
CA HIS A 4 -23.14 -60.36 -1.71
C HIS A 4 -24.02 -59.25 -2.33
N PRO A 5 -24.35 -59.36 -3.63
CA PRO A 5 -25.31 -58.52 -4.35
C PRO A 5 -26.71 -59.19 -4.36
N THR A 6 -27.76 -58.44 -4.71
CA THR A 6 -28.99 -58.87 -5.45
C THR A 6 -30.02 -57.74 -5.28
N ALA A 7 -30.31 -56.90 -6.27
CA ALA A 7 -30.99 -57.11 -7.55
C ALA A 7 -32.48 -57.54 -7.43
N ARG A 8 -33.35 -56.59 -7.83
CA ARG A 8 -34.62 -56.78 -8.58
C ARG A 8 -35.80 -57.35 -7.75
N ARG A 9 -37.06 -56.94 -7.92
CA ARG A 9 -37.80 -56.41 -9.08
C ARG A 9 -39.23 -56.05 -8.64
N ALA A 10 -39.82 -55.02 -9.26
CA ALA A 10 -41.26 -54.83 -9.58
C ALA A 10 -42.25 -54.73 -8.38
N LEU A 11 -43.39 -54.03 -8.41
CA LEU A 11 -44.33 -53.81 -9.51
C LEU A 11 -45.39 -52.74 -9.12
N LEU A 12 -45.53 -51.71 -9.96
CA LEU A 12 -46.75 -51.01 -10.48
C LEU A 12 -47.80 -50.26 -9.61
N LEU A 13 -48.38 -49.26 -10.34
CA LEU A 13 -49.68 -48.56 -10.28
C LEU A 13 -49.71 -47.25 -9.46
N SER A 14 -49.40 -46.10 -10.05
CA SER A 14 -50.22 -45.23 -10.93
C SER A 14 -51.26 -44.37 -10.19
N LEU A 15 -51.12 -43.04 -10.22
CA LEU A 15 -52.23 -42.11 -10.46
C LEU A 15 -51.71 -40.76 -10.96
N ALA A 16 -52.30 -40.31 -12.06
CA ALA A 16 -51.98 -39.08 -12.79
C ALA A 16 -52.55 -37.83 -12.10
N THR A 17 -51.86 -36.69 -12.21
CA THR A 17 -52.54 -35.41 -12.45
C THR A 17 -51.59 -34.38 -13.06
N ALA A 18 -51.97 -33.90 -14.24
CA ALA A 18 -51.35 -32.80 -14.95
C ALA A 18 -51.76 -31.46 -14.33
N ALA A 19 -50.81 -30.54 -14.19
CA ALA A 19 -51.06 -29.11 -14.14
C ALA A 19 -49.89 -28.38 -14.82
N LEU A 20 -50.02 -28.18 -16.12
CA LEU A 20 -49.19 -27.28 -16.90
C LEU A 20 -49.61 -25.84 -16.55
N LEU A 21 -48.76 -25.11 -15.83
CA LEU A 21 -48.76 -23.64 -15.87
C LEU A 21 -47.50 -23.20 -16.59
N ALA A 22 -47.61 -23.08 -17.92
CA ALA A 22 -46.65 -22.36 -18.74
C ALA A 22 -46.86 -20.86 -18.51
N GLY A 23 -46.13 -20.29 -17.55
CA GLY A 23 -45.98 -18.85 -17.40
C GLY A 23 -44.87 -18.35 -18.33
N CYS A 24 -45.21 -18.04 -19.59
CA CYS A 24 -44.32 -17.26 -20.45
C CYS A 24 -44.39 -15.79 -20.01
N GLN A 25 -43.43 -15.34 -19.20
CA GLN A 25 -43.11 -13.91 -19.14
C GLN A 25 -42.22 -13.59 -20.34
N SER A 26 -42.67 -12.71 -21.23
CA SER A 26 -41.79 -12.15 -22.25
C SER A 26 -40.64 -11.42 -21.53
N PRO A 27 -39.37 -11.69 -21.87
CA PRO A 27 -38.30 -10.83 -21.40
C PRO A 27 -38.55 -9.40 -21.89
N PRO A 28 -38.26 -8.37 -21.08
CA PRO A 28 -38.35 -6.99 -21.54
C PRO A 28 -37.46 -6.79 -22.77
N PRO A 29 -37.75 -5.82 -23.65
CA PRO A 29 -36.90 -5.51 -24.77
C PRO A 29 -35.49 -5.27 -24.22
N THR A 30 -34.53 -6.12 -24.62
CA THR A 30 -33.12 -5.78 -24.50
C THR A 30 -32.89 -4.58 -25.39
N GLU A 31 -33.03 -3.40 -24.79
CA GLU A 31 -32.40 -2.21 -25.30
C GLU A 31 -30.91 -2.58 -25.44
N ASN A 32 -30.43 -2.61 -26.69
CA ASN A 32 -29.01 -2.75 -26.99
C ASN A 32 -28.32 -1.47 -26.51
N VAL A 33 -28.23 -1.31 -25.19
CA VAL A 33 -27.29 -0.40 -24.57
C VAL A 33 -25.94 -1.11 -24.73
N PRO A 34 -25.01 -0.57 -25.52
CA PRO A 34 -23.66 -1.12 -25.53
C PRO A 34 -23.18 -1.18 -24.08
N PRO A 35 -22.45 -2.24 -23.66
CA PRO A 35 -21.81 -2.22 -22.34
C PRO A 35 -21.07 -0.89 -22.19
N PRO A 36 -21.11 -0.24 -21.02
CA PRO A 36 -20.47 1.05 -20.84
C PRO A 36 -19.06 0.92 -21.39
N ARG A 37 -18.78 1.66 -22.47
CA ARG A 37 -17.45 1.72 -23.02
C ARG A 37 -16.67 2.42 -21.94
N ILE A 38 -15.98 1.64 -21.11
CA ILE A 38 -14.90 2.16 -20.31
C ILE A 38 -13.85 2.53 -21.34
N ASP A 39 -13.98 3.76 -21.85
CA ASP A 39 -13.02 4.36 -22.73
C ASP A 39 -11.70 4.36 -21.98
N LEU A 40 -10.85 3.41 -22.40
CA LEU A 40 -9.49 3.21 -21.96
C LEU A 40 -8.61 4.34 -22.51
N LEU A 41 -8.96 5.60 -22.23
CA LEU A 41 -8.16 6.79 -22.54
C LEU A 41 -8.45 7.89 -21.51
N GLY A 42 -7.80 7.78 -20.36
CA GLY A 42 -7.18 8.94 -19.71
C GLY A 42 -8.06 9.86 -18.85
N ARG A 43 -7.80 9.79 -17.54
CA ARG A 43 -7.79 10.96 -16.64
C ARG A 43 -9.16 11.48 -16.19
N GLY A 44 -9.96 10.61 -15.56
CA GLY A 44 -10.75 11.07 -14.40
C GLY A 44 -9.77 11.51 -13.29
N PRO A 45 -10.11 12.46 -12.39
CA PRO A 45 -9.17 12.87 -11.36
C PRO A 45 -8.79 11.62 -10.58
N LEU A 46 -7.53 11.21 -10.69
CA LEU A 46 -6.90 10.31 -9.75
C LEU A 46 -7.20 10.95 -8.40
N GLY A 47 -8.17 10.41 -7.66
CA GLY A 47 -8.61 11.01 -6.42
C GLY A 47 -7.39 11.28 -5.59
N ASP A 48 -7.10 12.55 -5.38
CA ASP A 48 -6.33 13.09 -4.28
C ASP A 48 -5.22 12.15 -3.77
N VAL A 49 -4.22 11.87 -4.61
CA VAL A 49 -3.07 11.04 -4.24
C VAL A 49 -1.99 11.94 -3.60
N PRO A 50 -1.40 11.60 -2.44
CA PRO A 50 -0.43 12.45 -1.75
C PRO A 50 0.72 12.91 -2.63
N GLN A 51 1.15 12.04 -3.56
CA GLN A 51 2.18 12.35 -4.55
C GLN A 51 1.86 13.58 -5.41
N THR A 52 0.59 13.83 -5.75
CA THR A 52 0.17 14.93 -6.65
C THR A 52 -0.50 16.10 -5.94
N MET A 53 -0.88 15.93 -4.68
CA MET A 53 -1.57 16.98 -3.91
C MET A 53 -0.73 17.66 -2.85
N LEU A 54 0.22 16.92 -2.27
CA LEU A 54 0.96 17.38 -1.11
C LEU A 54 2.28 18.00 -1.56
N ASP A 55 2.66 19.13 -0.97
CA ASP A 55 4.04 19.61 -1.06
C ASP A 55 4.95 18.74 -0.18
N TRP A 56 5.23 17.52 -0.64
CA TRP A 56 6.02 16.52 0.08
C TRP A 56 7.53 16.68 -0.14
N ALA A 57 7.97 17.38 -1.19
CA ALA A 57 9.40 17.56 -1.44
C ALA A 57 10.00 18.46 -0.36
N GLY A 58 11.04 18.00 0.32
CA GLY A 58 11.56 18.70 1.48
C GLY A 58 12.67 17.99 2.22
N THR A 59 13.24 18.71 3.18
CA THR A 59 14.12 18.13 4.20
C THR A 59 13.32 17.92 5.47
N TYR A 60 13.41 16.72 6.03
CA TYR A 60 12.71 16.29 7.23
C TYR A 60 13.71 15.87 8.30
N GLN A 61 13.48 16.28 9.55
CA GLN A 61 14.43 16.01 10.64
C GLN A 61 13.73 15.56 11.93
N ALA A 62 14.39 14.69 12.68
CA ALA A 62 14.03 14.31 14.05
C ALA A 62 15.24 13.80 14.84
N ILE A 63 15.05 13.65 16.15
CA ILE A 63 15.86 12.78 17.00
C ILE A 63 15.00 11.56 17.31
N LEU A 64 15.39 10.40 16.80
CA LEU A 64 14.67 9.14 16.95
C LEU A 64 15.08 8.39 18.22
N PRO A 65 14.16 7.60 18.82
CA PRO A 65 14.49 6.70 19.92
C PRO A 65 15.61 5.73 19.56
N CYS A 66 16.47 5.44 20.53
CA CYS A 66 17.61 4.55 20.37
C CYS A 66 17.73 3.65 21.60
N ASN A 67 17.86 2.34 21.38
CA ASN A 67 18.13 1.43 22.48
C ASN A 67 19.60 1.58 22.91
N GLY A 68 19.82 1.99 24.17
CA GLY A 68 21.16 2.16 24.73
C GLY A 68 21.91 3.39 24.23
N CYS A 69 21.25 4.38 23.61
CA CYS A 69 21.86 5.68 23.34
C CYS A 69 20.87 6.85 23.48
N PRO A 70 21.33 8.08 23.72
CA PRO A 70 20.46 9.26 23.85
C PRO A 70 19.51 9.50 22.68
N GLY A 71 19.87 9.05 21.47
CA GLY A 71 19.02 9.15 20.29
C GLY A 71 19.81 9.04 18.99
N ILE A 72 19.08 9.03 17.87
CA ILE A 72 19.66 9.10 16.53
C ILE A 72 19.12 10.36 15.87
N ALA A 73 19.99 11.34 15.61
CA ALA A 73 19.62 12.48 14.77
C ALA A 73 19.53 12.01 13.32
N MET A 74 18.36 12.17 12.70
CA MET A 74 18.07 11.73 11.34
C MET A 74 17.64 12.93 10.49
N SER A 75 18.17 13.01 9.28
CA SER A 75 17.78 13.96 8.24
C SER A 75 17.46 13.22 6.96
N VAL A 76 16.27 13.44 6.41
CA VAL A 76 15.79 12.83 5.17
C VAL A 76 15.44 13.94 4.19
N GLN A 77 16.10 13.96 3.04
CA GLN A 77 15.74 14.84 1.94
C GLN A 77 14.99 14.02 0.89
N LEU A 78 13.74 14.39 0.59
CA LEU A 78 12.95 13.85 -0.53
C LEU A 78 12.88 14.93 -1.62
N ARG A 79 13.34 14.62 -2.83
CA ARG A 79 13.38 15.56 -3.96
C ARG A 79 12.29 15.27 -4.99
N ALA A 80 11.89 16.31 -5.72
CA ALA A 80 10.85 16.23 -6.75
C ALA A 80 11.18 15.24 -7.89
N ASP A 81 12.46 15.00 -8.15
CA ASP A 81 12.97 14.03 -9.12
C ASP A 81 12.91 12.56 -8.63
N GLN A 82 12.23 12.31 -7.51
CA GLN A 82 12.12 11.00 -6.86
C GLN A 82 13.46 10.44 -6.38
N THR A 83 14.43 11.29 -6.08
CA THR A 83 15.65 10.88 -5.36
C THR A 83 15.59 11.30 -3.89
N ALA A 84 16.28 10.53 -3.05
CA ALA A 84 16.40 10.81 -1.62
C ALA A 84 17.84 10.75 -1.14
N VAL A 85 18.10 11.48 -0.05
CA VAL A 85 19.33 11.34 0.75
C VAL A 85 18.95 11.21 2.21
N VAL A 86 19.47 10.18 2.88
CA VAL A 86 19.31 9.97 4.32
C VAL A 86 20.65 10.14 5.00
N ARG A 87 20.67 10.93 6.07
CA ARG A 87 21.81 11.08 6.96
C ARG A 87 21.42 10.79 8.39
N GLU A 88 22.26 10.05 9.09
CA GLU A 88 22.05 9.65 10.47
C GLU A 88 23.29 9.92 11.31
N ARG A 89 23.07 10.27 12.57
CA ARG A 89 24.13 10.43 13.56
C ARG A 89 23.66 9.94 14.91
N ARG A 90 24.42 9.03 15.51
CA ARG A 90 24.22 8.63 16.91
C ARG A 90 24.52 9.83 17.82
N LEU A 91 23.75 10.01 18.87
CA LEU A 91 24.01 11.01 19.89
C LEU A 91 24.72 10.36 21.09
N GLY A 92 25.60 11.09 21.78
CA GLY A 92 26.37 10.59 22.92
C GLY A 92 27.82 11.10 22.91
N GLY A 93 28.55 10.83 24.01
CA GLY A 93 29.91 11.34 24.21
C GLY A 93 30.93 10.85 23.18
N ASP A 94 30.91 9.55 22.87
CA ASP A 94 31.85 8.93 21.93
C ASP A 94 31.30 8.83 20.50
N ALA A 95 30.19 9.53 20.19
CA ALA A 95 29.58 9.44 18.88
C ALA A 95 30.28 10.34 17.86
N GLU A 96 30.45 9.82 16.64
CA GLU A 96 31.00 10.58 15.51
C GLU A 96 30.23 11.91 15.30
N PRO A 97 30.93 13.06 15.22
CA PRO A 97 30.28 14.36 15.11
C PRO A 97 29.64 14.57 13.73
N THR A 98 30.14 13.88 12.70
CA THR A 98 29.66 14.01 11.32
C THR A 98 28.54 13.00 11.05
N PRO A 99 27.35 13.42 10.55
CA PRO A 99 26.32 12.49 10.13
C PRO A 99 26.78 11.62 8.96
N ALA A 100 26.60 10.31 9.09
CA ALA A 100 26.86 9.36 8.02
C ALA A 100 25.73 9.42 6.99
N GLN A 101 26.08 9.43 5.69
CA GLN A 101 25.11 9.24 4.63
C GLN A 101 24.78 7.75 4.51
N THR A 102 23.64 7.35 5.05
CA THR A 102 23.20 5.95 5.09
C THR A 102 22.43 5.54 3.84
N TYR A 103 21.94 6.51 3.06
CA TYR A 103 21.27 6.24 1.79
C TYR A 103 21.37 7.43 0.83
N GLN A 104 21.57 7.12 -0.46
CA GLN A 104 21.40 8.04 -1.58
C GLN A 104 20.92 7.24 -2.78
N GLY A 105 19.78 7.61 -3.36
CA GLY A 105 19.21 6.86 -4.47
C GLY A 105 17.74 7.19 -4.75
N PRO A 106 17.08 6.41 -5.61
CA PRO A 106 15.69 6.63 -5.98
C PRO A 106 14.71 6.13 -4.92
N PHE A 107 13.57 6.80 -4.82
CA PHE A 107 12.43 6.31 -4.06
C PHE A 107 11.18 6.26 -4.94
N ARG A 108 10.17 5.53 -4.48
CA ARG A 108 8.85 5.47 -5.13
C ARG A 108 7.74 5.62 -4.10
N PHE A 109 6.60 6.12 -4.53
CA PHE A 109 5.36 5.98 -3.78
C PHE A 109 4.78 4.57 -4.01
N ASP A 110 4.37 3.92 -2.93
CA ASP A 110 3.81 2.57 -3.00
C ASP A 110 2.35 2.61 -3.49
N PRO A 111 1.95 1.75 -4.45
CA PRO A 111 0.59 1.70 -4.95
C PRO A 111 -0.39 0.97 -3.99
N PRO A 112 -1.71 1.22 -4.12
CA PRO A 112 -2.32 2.27 -4.92
C PRO A 112 -2.24 3.60 -4.17
N ALA A 113 -1.58 4.61 -4.78
CA ALA A 113 -1.66 6.00 -4.35
C ALA A 113 -1.36 6.29 -2.86
N GLY A 114 -0.54 5.47 -2.21
CA GLY A 114 -0.34 5.56 -0.77
C GLY A 114 0.45 6.81 -0.38
N SER A 115 0.21 7.29 0.84
CA SER A 115 1.17 8.13 1.57
C SER A 115 2.47 7.39 1.89
N MET A 116 2.65 6.15 1.43
CA MET A 116 3.84 5.35 1.70
C MET A 116 4.89 5.59 0.61
N VAL A 117 6.12 5.88 1.02
CA VAL A 117 7.29 5.90 0.14
C VAL A 117 8.28 4.83 0.55
N THR A 118 8.86 4.18 -0.44
CA THR A 118 9.90 3.17 -0.31
C THR A 118 11.20 3.71 -0.92
N LEU A 119 12.27 3.79 -0.11
CA LEU A 119 13.62 4.14 -0.56
C LEU A 119 14.40 2.84 -0.79
N GLY A 120 14.92 2.68 -2.01
CA GLY A 120 15.65 1.47 -2.42
C GLY A 120 15.20 0.93 -3.77
N GLN A 121 15.98 0.01 -4.30
CA GLN A 121 15.69 -0.68 -5.56
C GLN A 121 14.70 -1.84 -5.31
N GLU A 122 14.01 -2.32 -6.35
CA GLU A 122 13.02 -3.40 -6.21
C GLU A 122 13.62 -4.78 -5.88
N ALA A 123 14.85 -5.05 -6.29
CA ALA A 123 15.51 -6.35 -6.11
C ALA A 123 16.13 -6.55 -4.71
N GLU A 124 16.05 -5.55 -3.83
CA GLU A 124 16.65 -5.56 -2.50
C GLU A 124 15.60 -5.22 -1.44
N PRO A 125 15.80 -5.65 -0.17
CA PRO A 125 15.03 -5.10 0.93
C PRO A 125 15.13 -3.56 0.92
N PRO A 126 14.02 -2.84 1.13
CA PRO A 126 14.04 -1.38 1.22
C PRO A 126 15.06 -0.91 2.25
N ALA A 127 15.81 0.14 1.91
CA ALA A 127 16.66 0.83 2.88
C ALA A 127 15.79 1.50 3.94
N TYR A 128 14.72 2.18 3.51
CA TYR A 128 13.76 2.84 4.38
C TYR A 128 12.34 2.78 3.81
N ARG A 129 11.36 2.90 4.70
CA ARG A 129 9.98 3.23 4.36
C ARG A 129 9.51 4.39 5.20
N PHE A 130 8.77 5.30 4.59
CA PHE A 130 8.13 6.39 5.30
C PHE A 130 6.66 6.52 4.93
N PHE A 131 5.85 6.91 5.90
CA PHE A 131 4.55 7.50 5.61
C PHE A 131 4.70 9.02 5.48
N VAL A 132 4.05 9.62 4.51
CA VAL A 132 4.16 11.02 4.10
C VAL A 132 2.81 11.70 4.34
N ALA A 133 2.86 12.81 5.07
CA ALA A 133 1.72 13.67 5.32
C ALA A 133 2.16 15.13 5.37
N GLU A 134 1.20 16.03 5.49
CA GLU A 134 1.47 17.47 5.41
C GLU A 134 2.46 17.92 6.49
N GLY A 135 3.62 18.40 6.04
CA GLY A 135 4.67 18.92 6.91
C GLY A 135 5.46 17.86 7.71
N TRP A 136 5.25 16.56 7.50
CA TRP A 136 6.02 15.52 8.19
C TRP A 136 6.05 14.17 7.45
N ILE A 137 7.06 13.38 7.78
CA ILE A 137 7.14 11.96 7.43
C ILE A 137 7.29 11.12 8.69
N GLU A 138 6.88 9.86 8.67
CA GLU A 138 7.03 8.91 9.77
C GLU A 138 7.80 7.68 9.31
N LEU A 139 8.91 7.36 9.97
CA LEU A 139 9.67 6.15 9.70
C LEU A 139 8.81 4.93 10.00
N ARG A 140 8.74 4.00 9.05
CA ARG A 140 8.00 2.74 9.13
C ARG A 140 8.95 1.55 9.20
N ASP A 141 8.43 0.41 9.64
CA ASP A 141 9.15 -0.84 9.50
C ASP A 141 9.46 -1.10 8.01
N ARG A 142 10.74 -1.34 7.70
CA ARG A 142 11.21 -1.39 6.30
C ARG A 142 10.70 -2.62 5.53
N HIS A 143 10.32 -3.70 6.21
CA HIS A 143 9.88 -4.94 5.55
C HIS A 143 8.37 -5.00 5.39
N THR A 144 7.63 -4.53 6.38
CA THR A 144 6.16 -4.62 6.45
C THR A 144 5.45 -3.31 6.14
N GLY A 145 6.13 -2.16 6.30
CA GLY A 145 5.51 -0.83 6.23
C GLY A 145 4.67 -0.46 7.46
N ALA A 146 4.60 -1.33 8.47
CA ALA A 146 3.86 -1.07 9.69
C ALA A 146 4.45 0.11 10.48
N ALA A 147 3.61 0.74 11.31
CA ALA A 147 4.08 1.70 12.29
C ALA A 147 5.07 1.03 13.26
N LEU A 148 6.16 1.72 13.58
CA LEU A 148 7.06 1.31 14.64
C LEU A 148 6.36 1.50 16.00
N THR A 149 6.68 0.66 16.98
CA THR A 149 6.14 0.79 18.34
C THR A 149 6.52 2.17 18.88
N SER A 150 5.59 2.88 19.54
CA SER A 150 5.74 4.26 20.03
C SER A 150 5.62 5.43 19.03
N THR A 151 4.84 5.31 17.95
CA THR A 151 4.31 6.50 17.25
C THR A 151 3.72 7.48 18.28
N PRO A 152 4.07 8.79 18.27
CA PRO A 152 4.68 9.58 17.19
C PRO A 152 6.21 9.75 17.25
N ALA A 153 6.94 9.01 18.09
CA ALA A 153 8.38 9.21 18.30
C ALA A 153 9.24 9.06 17.04
N TYR A 154 8.69 8.44 15.99
CA TYR A 154 9.34 8.22 14.70
C TYR A 154 8.95 9.23 13.60
N ARG A 155 8.35 10.36 13.98
CA ARG A 155 7.99 11.44 13.03
C ARG A 155 9.12 12.45 12.86
N LEU A 156 9.46 12.71 11.60
CA LEU A 156 10.36 13.76 11.16
C LEU A 156 9.55 14.93 10.61
N ARG A 157 9.83 16.13 11.09
CA ARG A 157 9.13 17.36 10.65
C ARG A 157 9.86 17.99 9.47
N LYS A 158 9.12 18.56 8.52
CA LYS A 158 9.66 19.33 7.41
C LYS A 158 10.33 20.60 7.97
N THR A 159 11.60 20.79 7.69
CA THR A 159 12.39 21.95 8.16
C THR A 159 12.79 22.90 7.04
N SER A 160 12.80 22.43 5.79
CA SER A 160 12.97 23.27 4.61
C SER A 160 12.29 22.65 3.39
N LEU A 161 12.05 23.46 2.37
CA LEU A 161 11.76 22.97 1.02
C LEU A 161 12.98 22.25 0.45
N ALA A 162 12.76 21.33 -0.50
CA ALA A 162 13.85 20.72 -1.23
C ALA A 162 14.51 21.80 -2.13
N PRO A 163 15.86 21.79 -2.26
CA PRO A 163 16.56 22.65 -3.21
C PRO A 163 16.22 22.29 -4.65
#